data_AF-A0A9R1GRG8-F1
#
_entry.id   AF-A0A9R1GRG8-F1
#
_cell.length_a   1.000
_cell.length_b   1.000
_cell.length_c   1.000
_cell.angle_alpha   90.00
_cell.angle_beta   90.00
_cell.angle_gamma   90.00
#
_symmetry.space_group_name_H-M   'P 1'
#
loop_
_entity.id
_entity.type
_entity.pdbx_description
1 polymer ?
#
loop_
_entity_poly.entity_id
_entity_poly.type
_entity_poly.pdbx_seq_one_letter_code
_entity_poly.pdbx_strand_id
1 'polypeptide(L)'
;QEEDQEGVGNNQRRCAACKYLRRRCAHDCVLAPYFPASHPHRYASVHRVFGASNVARLLQSLPADERAHAAEAMAMEAQWRVEDPVYGCAGIISQLQEEIQATQCELARTRAQLAIVPAHGAQLQALPPPPPPQPDDGHSVPVAQRQGQGEAVPLLDPDEFLGLDGL
;
A
#
# COMPACT_ATOMS: atom_id res chain seq x y z
N GLN A 1 27.03 21.22 24.39
CA GLN A 1 27.53 20.39 23.28
C GLN A 1 26.27 19.92 22.58
N GLU A 2 25.82 20.46 21.47
CA GLU A 2 26.38 21.23 20.33
C GLU A 2 25.12 21.39 19.42
N GLU A 3 24.72 22.51 18.82
CA GLU A 3 25.34 23.77 18.44
C GLU A 3 24.26 24.89 18.34
N ASP A 4 24.75 26.12 18.43
CA ASP A 4 24.05 27.38 18.34
C ASP A 4 23.51 27.73 16.94
N GLN A 5 22.29 28.30 16.94
CA GLN A 5 21.97 29.61 16.37
C GLN A 5 22.31 29.93 14.91
N GLU A 6 21.27 30.10 14.08
CA GLU A 6 21.30 31.07 12.98
C GLU A 6 20.12 32.04 13.08
N GLY A 7 20.47 33.33 13.04
CA GLY A 7 19.59 34.46 13.32
C GLY A 7 18.32 34.49 12.48
N VAL A 8 17.18 34.49 13.18
CA VAL A 8 15.85 34.59 12.57
C VAL A 8 15.59 36.03 12.15
N GLY A 9 16.16 36.43 11.01
CA GLY A 9 15.73 37.63 10.30
C GLY A 9 14.22 37.56 10.04
N ASN A 10 13.53 38.70 10.15
CA ASN A 10 12.06 38.87 10.09
C ASN A 10 11.32 38.25 8.85
N ASN A 11 12.01 37.53 7.98
CA ASN A 11 11.49 36.70 6.89
C ASN A 11 11.13 35.25 7.30
N GLN A 12 11.46 34.81 8.52
CA GLN A 12 11.22 33.43 8.97
C GLN A 12 9.80 33.13 9.47
N ARG A 13 8.90 34.13 9.46
CA ARG A 13 7.49 33.96 9.91
C ARG A 13 6.51 33.69 8.78
N ARG A 14 6.95 33.71 7.51
CA ARG A 14 6.04 33.54 6.36
C ARG A 14 6.08 32.10 5.88
N CYS A 15 4.91 31.48 5.74
CA CYS A 15 4.78 30.18 5.10
C CYS A 15 5.23 30.22 3.62
N ALA A 16 5.51 29.05 3.04
CA ALA A 16 5.94 28.94 1.64
C ALA A 16 4.94 29.60 0.69
N ALA A 17 3.64 29.46 0.95
CA ALA A 17 2.58 30.05 0.14
C ALA A 17 2.65 31.58 0.09
N CYS A 18 2.70 32.22 1.27
CA CYS A 18 2.74 33.68 1.36
C CYS A 18 4.06 34.23 0.82
N LYS A 19 5.17 33.50 0.98
CA LYS A 19 6.46 33.84 0.37
C LYS A 19 6.37 33.80 -1.16
N TYR A 20 5.81 32.73 -1.73
CA TYR A 20 5.64 32.57 -3.18
C TYR A 20 4.74 33.65 -3.79
N LEU A 21 3.60 33.93 -3.14
CA LEU A 21 2.63 34.95 -3.57
C LEU A 21 3.07 36.39 -3.26
N ARG A 22 4.26 36.58 -2.67
CA ARG A 22 4.81 37.91 -2.29
C ARG A 22 3.87 38.74 -1.41
N ARG A 23 3.09 38.10 -0.54
CA ARG A 23 2.15 38.76 0.39
C ARG A 23 2.56 38.60 1.86
N ARG A 24 1.92 39.34 2.76
CA ARG A 24 2.08 39.14 4.21
C ARG A 24 1.40 37.84 4.64
N CYS A 25 2.01 37.12 5.58
CA CYS A 25 1.42 35.94 6.19
C CYS A 25 0.69 36.37 7.47
N ALA A 26 -0.64 36.26 7.46
CA ALA A 26 -1.46 36.52 8.65
C ALA A 26 -1.28 35.41 9.69
N HIS A 27 -1.64 35.69 10.95
CA HIS A 27 -1.54 34.71 12.05
C HIS A 27 -2.50 33.53 11.86
N ASP A 28 -3.65 33.78 11.23
CA ASP A 28 -4.72 32.83 10.91
C ASP A 28 -4.62 32.28 9.47
N CYS A 29 -3.42 32.34 8.86
CA CYS A 29 -3.24 31.91 7.48
C CYS A 29 -3.55 30.41 7.31
N VAL A 30 -4.64 30.09 6.58
CA VAL A 30 -5.09 28.71 6.32
C VAL A 30 -4.04 27.83 5.63
N LEU A 31 -3.07 28.42 4.93
CA LEU A 31 -2.02 27.68 4.22
C LEU A 31 -0.77 27.45 5.09
N ALA A 32 -0.62 28.19 6.19
CA ALA A 32 0.61 28.17 6.96
C ALA A 32 0.92 26.82 7.64
N PRO A 33 -0.06 26.09 8.21
CA PRO A 33 0.19 24.78 8.82
C PRO A 33 0.67 23.72 7.82
N TYR A 34 0.24 23.83 6.55
CA TYR A 34 0.43 22.77 5.56
C TYR A 34 1.55 23.05 4.55
N PHE A 35 1.95 24.31 4.40
CA PHE A 35 3.00 24.74 3.49
C PHE A 35 4.11 25.50 4.23
N PRO A 36 4.93 24.80 5.05
CA PRO A 36 6.00 25.41 5.83
C PRO A 36 7.09 25.99 4.92
N ALA A 37 7.81 27.00 5.41
CA ALA A 37 8.86 27.67 4.65
C ALA A 37 10.04 26.76 4.26
N SER A 38 10.23 25.64 4.96
CA SER A 38 11.26 24.63 4.68
C SER A 38 11.08 23.90 3.35
N HIS A 39 9.85 23.83 2.83
CA HIS A 39 9.52 23.09 1.61
C HIS A 39 8.91 24.01 0.54
N PRO A 40 9.67 24.98 -0.01
CA PRO A 40 9.13 25.97 -0.95
C PRO A 40 8.66 25.37 -2.28
N HIS A 41 9.32 24.30 -2.75
CA HIS A 41 8.98 23.61 -4.00
C HIS A 41 7.59 22.97 -3.92
N ARG A 42 7.20 22.46 -2.74
CA ARG A 42 5.91 21.84 -2.49
C ARG A 42 4.75 22.77 -2.82
N TYR A 43 4.79 24.02 -2.34
CA TYR A 43 3.76 25.00 -2.68
C TYR A 43 3.85 25.46 -4.14
N ALA A 44 5.05 25.54 -4.71
CA ALA A 44 5.21 25.94 -6.11
C ALA A 44 4.52 24.96 -7.07
N SER A 45 4.65 23.65 -6.85
CA SER A 45 3.96 22.62 -7.63
C SER A 45 2.44 22.75 -7.46
N VAL A 46 1.96 22.81 -6.22
CA VAL A 46 0.53 22.96 -5.90
C VAL A 46 -0.06 24.22 -6.55
N HIS A 47 0.64 25.34 -6.48
CA HIS A 47 0.24 26.59 -7.11
C HIS A 47 0.15 26.45 -8.63
N ARG A 48 1.12 25.78 -9.26
CA ARG A 48 1.15 25.59 -10.71
C ARG A 48 0.00 24.73 -11.22
N VAL A 49 -0.39 23.69 -10.48
CA VAL A 49 -1.41 22.73 -10.90
C VAL A 49 -2.81 23.15 -10.49
N PHE A 50 -3.00 23.51 -9.23
CA PHE A 50 -4.33 23.81 -8.68
C PHE A 50 -4.63 25.32 -8.68
N GLY A 51 -3.61 26.17 -8.54
CA GLY A 51 -3.78 27.61 -8.39
C GLY A 51 -4.08 28.03 -6.94
N ALA A 52 -3.62 29.23 -6.56
CA ALA A 52 -3.70 29.72 -5.18
C ALA A 52 -5.12 29.73 -4.59
N SER A 53 -6.09 30.24 -5.36
CA SER A 53 -7.47 30.40 -4.90
C SER A 53 -8.19 29.06 -4.73
N ASN A 54 -7.94 28.09 -5.61
CA ASN A 54 -8.56 26.78 -5.52
C ASN A 54 -8.03 26.00 -4.32
N VAL A 55 -6.72 26.05 -4.06
CA VAL A 55 -6.09 25.39 -2.90
C VAL A 55 -6.66 25.94 -1.59
N ALA A 56 -6.75 27.27 -1.47
CA ALA A 56 -7.34 27.89 -0.28
C ALA A 56 -8.82 27.51 -0.12
N ARG A 57 -9.59 27.51 -1.20
CA ARG A 57 -11.02 27.14 -1.18
C ARG A 57 -11.23 25.68 -0.79
N LEU A 58 -10.48 24.75 -1.39
CA LEU A 58 -10.55 23.30 -1.12
C LEU A 58 -10.21 22.99 0.34
N LEU A 59 -9.13 23.58 0.87
CA LEU A 59 -8.78 23.38 2.27
C LEU A 59 -9.84 23.96 3.21
N GLN A 60 -10.40 25.12 2.90
CA GLN A 60 -11.44 25.73 3.74
C GLN A 60 -12.76 24.96 3.73
N SER A 61 -13.09 24.26 2.64
CA SER A 61 -14.30 23.42 2.58
C SER A 61 -14.21 22.12 3.37
N LEU A 62 -13.00 21.70 3.77
CA LEU A 62 -12.79 20.46 4.52
C LEU A 62 -12.79 20.68 6.04
N PRO A 63 -13.18 19.66 6.82
CA PRO A 63 -12.91 19.57 8.26
C PRO A 63 -11.43 19.77 8.58
N ALA A 64 -11.12 20.37 9.73
CA ALA A 64 -9.75 20.79 10.07
C ALA A 64 -8.75 19.61 10.15
N ASP A 65 -9.24 18.45 10.57
CA ASP A 65 -8.55 17.17 10.69
C ASP A 65 -8.19 16.56 9.32
N GLU A 66 -9.01 16.77 8.29
CA GLU A 66 -8.76 16.24 6.94
C GLU A 66 -7.83 17.13 6.11
N ARG A 67 -7.74 18.43 6.44
CA ARG A 67 -6.96 19.41 5.65
C ARG A 67 -5.48 19.06 5.51
N ALA A 68 -4.88 18.45 6.53
CA ALA A 68 -3.48 18.04 6.46
C ALA A 68 -3.28 16.95 5.40
N HIS A 69 -4.15 15.94 5.41
CA HIS A 69 -4.11 14.86 4.43
C HIS A 69 -4.43 15.36 3.02
N ALA A 70 -5.43 16.23 2.87
CA ALA A 70 -5.76 16.84 1.57
C ALA A 70 -4.61 17.70 1.02
N ALA A 71 -3.92 18.46 1.87
CA ALA A 71 -2.74 19.23 1.45
C ALA A 71 -1.57 18.34 1.03
N GLU A 72 -1.41 17.16 1.65
CA GLU A 72 -0.46 16.13 1.23
C GLU A 72 -0.81 15.55 -0.14
N ALA A 73 -2.05 15.10 -0.32
CA ALA A 73 -2.53 14.56 -1.58
C ALA A 73 -2.37 15.57 -2.73
N MET A 74 -2.81 16.82 -2.54
CA MET A 74 -2.63 17.88 -3.54
C MET A 74 -1.14 18.13 -3.85
N ALA A 75 -0.25 18.07 -2.86
CA ALA A 75 1.17 18.27 -3.10
C ALA A 75 1.79 17.15 -3.94
N MET A 76 1.47 15.90 -3.60
CA MET A 76 1.93 14.72 -4.32
C MET A 76 1.40 14.70 -5.76
N GLU A 77 0.09 14.90 -5.95
CA GLU A 77 -0.53 14.97 -7.28
C GLU A 77 0.05 16.11 -8.12
N ALA A 78 0.26 17.28 -7.50
CA ALA A 78 0.84 18.42 -8.21
C ALA A 78 2.29 18.14 -8.63
N GLN A 79 3.08 17.48 -7.77
CA GLN A 79 4.44 17.08 -8.11
C GLN A 79 4.44 16.15 -9.32
N TRP A 80 3.65 15.09 -9.29
CA TRP A 80 3.57 14.14 -10.40
C TRP A 80 3.11 14.80 -11.70
N ARG A 81 2.13 15.71 -11.67
CA ARG A 81 1.72 16.45 -12.87
C ARG A 81 2.78 17.45 -13.37
N VAL A 82 3.65 17.95 -12.49
CA VAL A 82 4.77 18.80 -12.90
C VAL A 82 5.87 17.98 -13.60
N GLU A 83 6.13 16.77 -13.10
CA GLU A 83 7.10 15.82 -13.66
C GLU A 83 6.60 15.20 -14.97
N ASP A 84 5.33 14.77 -15.00
CA ASP A 84 4.64 14.26 -16.18
C ASP A 84 3.37 15.10 -16.45
N PRO A 85 3.45 16.08 -17.37
CA PRO A 85 2.31 16.91 -17.74
C PRO A 85 1.19 16.17 -18.46
N VAL A 86 1.44 14.97 -19.00
CA VAL A 86 0.48 14.20 -19.77
C VAL A 86 -0.34 13.30 -18.85
N TYR A 87 0.32 12.40 -18.10
CA TYR A 87 -0.39 11.41 -17.28
C TYR A 87 -0.33 11.72 -15.78
N GLY A 88 0.72 12.39 -15.29
CA GLY A 88 0.89 12.73 -13.88
C GLY A 88 0.68 11.52 -12.96
N CYS A 89 -0.21 11.66 -11.97
CA CYS A 89 -0.54 10.57 -11.06
C CYS A 89 -1.21 9.36 -11.74
N ALA A 90 -1.92 9.56 -12.85
CA ALA A 90 -2.59 8.48 -13.55
C ALA A 90 -1.57 7.51 -14.17
N GLY A 91 -0.43 8.01 -14.66
CA GLY A 91 0.64 7.16 -15.18
C GLY A 91 1.23 6.24 -14.10
N ILE A 92 1.42 6.78 -12.89
CA ILE A 92 1.88 6.01 -11.72
C ILE A 92 0.84 4.94 -11.35
N ILE A 93 -0.45 5.29 -11.34
CA ILE A 93 -1.53 4.34 -11.06
C ILE A 93 -1.54 3.21 -12.08
N SER A 94 -1.47 3.53 -13.38
CA SER A 94 -1.44 2.53 -14.45
C SER A 94 -0.24 1.59 -14.32
N GLN A 95 0.95 2.12 -14.06
CA GLN A 95 2.15 1.32 -13.85
C GLN A 95 1.97 0.35 -12.66
N LEU A 96 1.47 0.84 -11.53
CA LEU A 96 1.24 0.01 -10.35
C LEU A 96 0.19 -1.08 -10.63
N GLN A 97 -0.85 -0.79 -11.40
CA GLN A 97 -1.84 -1.77 -11.81
C GLN A 97 -1.24 -2.87 -12.69
N GLU A 98 -0.36 -2.53 -13.63
CA GLU A 98 0.37 -3.49 -14.46
C GLU A 98 1.29 -4.39 -13.61
N GLU A 99 2.02 -3.81 -12.65
CA GLU A 99 2.89 -4.55 -11.72
C GLU A 99 2.10 -5.50 -10.83
N ILE A 100 0.95 -5.07 -10.31
CA ILE A 100 0.03 -5.91 -9.54
C ILE A 100 -0.44 -7.09 -10.39
N GLN A 101 -0.90 -6.83 -11.63
CA GLN A 101 -1.38 -7.87 -12.53
C GLN A 101 -0.28 -8.88 -12.86
N ALA A 102 0.92 -8.42 -13.21
CA ALA A 102 2.06 -9.29 -13.50
C ALA A 102 2.40 -10.18 -12.30
N THR A 103 2.46 -9.60 -11.10
CA THR A 103 2.74 -10.33 -9.85
C THR A 103 1.65 -11.37 -9.55
N GLN A 104 0.38 -11.04 -9.77
CA GLN A 104 -0.74 -11.97 -9.59
C GLN A 104 -0.66 -13.14 -10.60
N CYS A 105 -0.29 -12.87 -11.85
CA CYS A 105 -0.05 -13.91 -12.84
C CYS A 105 1.09 -14.86 -12.45
N GLU A 106 2.21 -14.34 -11.93
CA GLU A 106 3.32 -15.15 -11.44
C GLU A 106 2.93 -16.00 -10.23
N LEU A 107 2.15 -15.42 -9.31
CA LEU A 107 1.62 -16.14 -8.15
C LEU A 107 0.70 -17.28 -8.59
N ALA A 108 -0.20 -17.03 -9.55
CA ALA A 108 -1.08 -18.05 -10.11
C ALA A 108 -0.27 -19.18 -10.78
N ARG A 109 0.76 -18.83 -11.56
CA ARG A 109 1.65 -19.81 -12.20
C ARG A 109 2.38 -20.68 -11.18
N THR A 110 2.94 -20.07 -10.14
CA THR A 110 3.67 -20.78 -9.08
C THR A 110 2.73 -21.71 -8.31
N ARG A 111 1.52 -21.25 -7.98
CA ARG A 111 0.50 -22.08 -7.33
C ARG A 111 0.08 -23.27 -8.19
N ALA A 112 -0.12 -23.06 -9.49
CA ALA A 112 -0.42 -24.14 -10.43
C ALA A 112 0.73 -25.17 -10.52
N GLN A 113 1.98 -24.72 -10.55
CA GLN A 113 3.14 -25.61 -10.53
C GLN A 113 3.17 -26.46 -9.26
N LEU A 114 2.95 -25.87 -8.08
CA LEU A 114 2.91 -26.61 -6.81
C LEU A 114 1.75 -27.62 -6.77
N ALA A 115 0.59 -27.29 -7.36
CA ALA A 115 -0.53 -28.21 -7.45
C ALA A 115 -0.26 -29.43 -8.35
N ILE A 116 0.65 -29.30 -9.32
CA ILE A 116 1.10 -30.40 -10.21
C ILE A 116 2.20 -31.26 -9.54
N VAL A 117 2.65 -30.93 -8.32
CA VAL A 117 3.61 -31.74 -7.55
C VAL A 117 2.94 -32.73 -6.56
N PRO A 118 1.84 -33.48 -6.85
CA PRO A 118 1.50 -34.59 -5.98
C PRO A 118 2.43 -35.79 -6.28
N ALA A 119 3.09 -36.28 -5.22
CA ALA A 119 3.48 -37.70 -5.02
C ALA A 119 4.96 -38.17 -5.05
N HIS A 120 6.01 -37.33 -4.97
CA HIS A 120 7.32 -37.90 -4.56
C HIS A 120 7.40 -38.22 -3.06
N GLY A 121 6.58 -37.58 -2.22
CA GLY A 121 6.48 -37.87 -0.79
C GLY A 121 5.58 -39.06 -0.43
N ALA A 122 4.59 -39.38 -1.29
CA ALA A 122 3.70 -40.52 -1.05
C ALA A 122 4.32 -41.87 -1.48
N GLN A 123 5.32 -41.85 -2.37
CA GLN A 123 5.96 -43.07 -2.87
C GLN A 123 7.02 -43.66 -1.94
N LEU A 124 7.45 -42.93 -0.90
CA LEU A 124 8.32 -43.49 0.16
C LEU A 124 7.55 -44.21 1.28
N GLN A 125 6.22 -44.27 1.25
CA GLN A 125 5.42 -44.94 2.30
C GLN A 125 4.66 -46.20 1.86
N ALA A 126 4.84 -46.68 0.63
CA ALA A 126 4.31 -47.99 0.23
C ALA A 126 5.41 -49.07 0.31
N LEU A 127 6.02 -49.23 1.48
CA LEU A 127 6.69 -50.51 1.77
C LEU A 127 5.57 -51.55 1.89
N PRO A 128 5.61 -52.69 1.17
CA PRO A 128 4.62 -53.75 1.35
C PRO A 128 4.60 -54.16 2.83
N PRO A 129 3.41 -54.37 3.44
CA PRO A 129 3.35 -54.78 4.83
C PRO A 129 4.13 -56.09 5.02
N PRO A 130 4.93 -56.23 6.09
CA PRO A 130 5.62 -57.48 6.37
C PRO A 130 4.59 -58.62 6.53
N PRO A 131 4.94 -59.85 6.09
CA PRO A 131 4.02 -60.99 6.16
C PRO A 131 3.57 -61.25 7.59
N PRO A 132 2.32 -61.73 7.79
CA PRO A 132 1.74 -61.90 9.11
C PRO A 132 2.53 -62.93 9.94
N PRO A 133 2.85 -62.63 11.22
CA PRO A 133 3.39 -63.63 12.12
C PRO A 133 2.32 -64.71 12.41
N GLN A 134 2.79 -65.95 12.39
CA GLN A 134 2.06 -67.20 12.66
C GLN A 134 1.46 -67.18 14.08
N PRO A 135 0.41 -67.98 14.37
CA PRO A 135 -0.36 -67.85 15.59
C PRO A 135 0.44 -68.36 16.79
N ASP A 136 0.45 -67.58 17.87
CA ASP A 136 0.79 -68.08 19.20
C ASP A 136 -0.09 -67.36 20.24
N ASP A 137 -0.52 -68.15 21.22
CA ASP A 137 -1.70 -67.94 22.04
C ASP A 137 -1.63 -66.75 23.02
N GLY A 138 -2.73 -66.00 23.08
CA GLY A 138 -3.23 -65.47 24.35
C GLY A 138 -3.04 -63.98 24.66
N HIS A 139 -4.16 -63.38 25.03
CA HIS A 139 -4.35 -62.19 25.90
C HIS A 139 -4.39 -60.81 25.23
N SER A 140 -5.62 -60.29 25.18
CA SER A 140 -6.08 -58.98 24.69
C SER A 140 -5.56 -57.78 25.48
N VAL A 141 -5.24 -56.67 24.78
CA VAL A 141 -5.57 -55.28 25.21
C VAL A 141 -5.69 -54.37 23.96
N PRO A 142 -6.73 -53.52 23.80
CA PRO A 142 -6.81 -52.56 22.69
C PRO A 142 -6.15 -51.22 23.07
N VAL A 143 -5.41 -50.60 22.14
CA VAL A 143 -4.95 -49.20 22.25
C VAL A 143 -5.59 -48.37 21.14
N ALA A 144 -6.21 -47.26 21.56
CA ALA A 144 -7.09 -46.40 20.78
C ALA A 144 -6.39 -45.64 19.64
N GLN A 145 -7.03 -45.59 18.48
CA GLN A 145 -6.71 -44.72 17.34
C GLN A 145 -7.21 -43.29 17.60
N ARG A 146 -6.34 -42.27 17.52
CA ARG A 146 -6.76 -40.89 17.24
C ARG A 146 -6.65 -40.63 15.74
N GLN A 147 -7.79 -40.36 15.10
CA GLN A 147 -7.87 -39.89 13.72
C GLN A 147 -7.51 -38.40 13.66
N GLY A 148 -6.56 -38.05 12.80
CA GLY A 148 -6.30 -36.67 12.38
C GLY A 148 -7.22 -36.31 11.22
N GLN A 149 -7.93 -35.18 11.35
CA GLN A 149 -8.67 -34.56 10.26
C GLN A 149 -7.80 -33.44 9.70
N GLY A 150 -7.31 -33.61 8.48
CA GLY A 150 -6.78 -32.51 7.68
C GLY A 150 -7.96 -31.83 6.98
N GLU A 151 -8.32 -30.63 7.42
CA GLU A 151 -9.26 -29.77 6.69
C GLU A 151 -8.61 -29.29 5.39
N ALA A 152 -9.29 -29.55 4.27
CA ALA A 152 -8.96 -28.94 2.99
C ALA A 152 -9.32 -27.45 3.08
N VAL A 153 -8.32 -26.58 2.95
CA VAL A 153 -8.54 -25.13 2.81
C VAL A 153 -9.33 -24.90 1.52
N PRO A 154 -10.50 -24.26 1.56
CA PRO A 154 -11.27 -24.01 0.35
C PRO A 154 -10.46 -23.10 -0.57
N LEU A 155 -10.24 -23.58 -1.79
CA LEU A 155 -9.69 -22.81 -2.89
C LEU A 155 -10.64 -21.62 -3.13
N LEU A 156 -10.24 -20.41 -2.74
CA LEU A 156 -10.99 -19.22 -3.13
C LEU A 156 -10.89 -19.04 -4.65
N ASP A 157 -12.05 -18.83 -5.25
CA ASP A 157 -12.30 -18.68 -6.68
C ASP A 157 -11.56 -17.44 -7.23
N PRO A 158 -10.79 -17.55 -8.33
CA PRO A 158 -10.10 -16.41 -8.94
C PRO A 158 -11.02 -15.33 -9.53
N ASP A 159 -12.33 -15.57 -9.64
CA ASP A 159 -13.29 -14.70 -10.35
C ASP A 159 -14.00 -13.65 -9.48
N GLU A 160 -13.72 -13.52 -8.18
CA GLU A 160 -14.36 -12.47 -7.36
C GLU A 160 -13.88 -11.03 -7.66
N PHE A 161 -12.82 -10.84 -8.44
CA PHE A 161 -12.26 -9.50 -8.66
C PHE A 161 -12.48 -8.92 -10.08
N LEU A 162 -13.09 -9.66 -11.00
CA LEU A 162 -13.47 -9.15 -12.33
C LEU A 162 -14.78 -8.34 -12.33
N GLY A 163 -15.33 -8.05 -11.14
CA GLY A 163 -16.63 -7.40 -10.97
C GLY A 163 -16.62 -5.87 -10.81
N LEU A 164 -15.47 -5.19 -10.93
CA LEU A 164 -15.38 -3.73 -10.65
C LEU A 164 -15.09 -2.85 -11.87
N ASP A 165 -15.09 -3.41 -13.08
CA ASP A 165 -14.96 -2.64 -14.33
C ASP A 165 -16.34 -2.31 -14.95
N GLY A 166 -17.26 -1.80 -14.13
CA GLY A 166 -18.64 -1.57 -14.55
C GLY A 166 -19.34 -0.43 -13.81
N LEU A 167 -18.80 0.80 -13.92
CA LEU A 167 -19.53 2.09 -13.98
C LEU A 167 -18.57 3.26 -14.24
#